data_AF-A0A943N8E1-F1
#
_entry.id   AF-A0A943N8E1-F1
#
_cell.length_a   1.000
_cell.length_b   1.000
_cell.length_c   1.000
_cell.angle_alpha   90.00
_cell.angle_beta   90.00
_cell.angle_gamma   90.00
#
_symmetry.space_group_name_H-M   'P 1'
#
loop_
_entity.id
_entity.type
_entity.pdbx_description
1 polymer ?
#
loop_
_entity_poly.entity_id
_entity_poly.type
_entity_poly.pdbx_seq_one_letter_code
_entity_poly.pdbx_strand_id
1 'polypeptide(L)' 'VHIQNLTNLIELLEAEGLRDKFVVCCGGPRITHELAKELGYDAGFGAGKYADDVASFAVTEMVKRGMGK' A
#
# COMPACT_ATOMS: atom_id res chain seq x y z
N VAL A 1 11.50 9.68 -10.32
CA VAL A 1 12.09 9.13 -9.08
C VAL A 1 11.07 8.40 -8.21
N HIS A 2 10.19 9.08 -7.45
CA HIS A 2 9.33 8.38 -6.47
C HIS A 2 8.39 7.34 -7.08
N ILE A 3 7.77 7.61 -8.24
CA ILE A 3 6.90 6.64 -8.92
C ILE A 3 7.70 5.38 -9.32
N GLN A 4 8.84 5.56 -9.98
CA GLN A 4 9.71 4.44 -10.38
C GLN A 4 10.16 3.59 -9.17
N ASN A 5 10.50 4.22 -8.05
CA ASN A 5 10.88 3.49 -6.84
C ASN A 5 9.70 2.71 -6.26
N LEU A 6 8.51 3.29 -6.25
CA LEU A 6 7.29 2.64 -5.76
C LEU A 6 6.89 1.46 -6.66
N THR A 7 6.98 1.61 -7.97
CA THR A 7 6.75 0.53 -8.95
C THR A 7 7.75 -0.60 -8.72
N ASN A 8 9.04 -0.28 -8.66
CA ASN A 8 10.10 -1.28 -8.48
C ASN A 8 9.95 -2.08 -7.19
N LEU A 9 9.45 -1.47 -6.10
CA LEU A 9 9.15 -2.21 -4.87
C LEU A 9 8.06 -3.28 -5.09
N ILE A 10 6.98 -2.93 -5.79
CA ILE A 10 5.90 -3.87 -6.08
C ILE A 10 6.40 -4.98 -7.01
N GLU A 11 7.16 -4.63 -8.06
CA GLU A 11 7.76 -5.59 -8.98
C GLU A 11 8.69 -6.59 -8.25
N LEU A 12 9.50 -6.12 -7.29
CA LEU A 12 10.35 -6.98 -6.47
C LEU A 12 9.51 -7.91 -5.57
N LEU A 13 8.46 -7.40 -4.92
CA LEU A 13 7.57 -8.21 -4.09
C LEU A 13 6.83 -9.29 -4.90
N GLU A 14 6.42 -8.96 -6.13
CA GLU A 14 5.80 -9.91 -7.06
C GLU A 14 6.82 -10.96 -7.53
N ALA A 15 8.02 -10.54 -7.93
CA ALA A 15 9.08 -11.43 -8.39
C ALA A 15 9.53 -12.43 -7.32
N GLU A 16 9.53 -12.03 -6.05
CA GLU A 16 9.84 -12.91 -4.91
C GLU A 16 8.62 -13.72 -4.41
N GLY A 17 7.43 -13.54 -4.99
CA GLY A 17 6.20 -14.21 -4.56
C GLY A 17 5.77 -13.80 -3.14
N LEU A 18 6.12 -12.59 -2.73
CA LEU A 18 5.85 -12.04 -1.40
C LEU A 18 4.70 -11.03 -1.39
N ARG A 19 4.25 -10.54 -2.55
CA ARG A 19 3.27 -9.45 -2.64
C ARG A 19 2.00 -9.69 -1.82
N ASP A 20 1.46 -10.89 -1.84
CA ASP A 20 0.20 -11.22 -1.13
C ASP A 20 0.37 -11.40 0.38
N LYS A 21 1.61 -11.49 0.87
CA LYS A 21 1.92 -11.66 2.30
C LYS A 21 1.90 -10.34 3.07
N PHE A 22 1.77 -9.21 2.38
CA PHE A 22 1.81 -7.88 2.98
C PHE A 22 0.59 -7.06 2.61
N VAL A 23 0.17 -6.20 3.54
CA VAL A 23 -0.65 -5.02 3.22
C VAL A 23 0.31 -3.87 2.90
N VAL A 24 0.37 -3.49 1.63
CA VAL A 24 1.37 -2.55 1.12
C VAL A 24 0.71 -1.20 0.88
N CYS A 25 1.10 -0.20 1.67
CA CYS A 25 0.59 1.16 1.59
C CYS A 25 1.71 2.12 1.19
N CYS A 26 1.37 3.20 0.49
CA CYS A 26 2.30 4.31 0.24
C CYS A 26 1.65 5.65 0.56
N GLY A 27 2.47 6.69 0.71
CA GLY A 27 1.96 8.02 1.00
C GLY A 27 2.92 9.13 0.64
N GLY A 28 2.39 10.35 0.64
CA GLY A 28 3.16 11.55 0.34
C GLY A 28 2.30 12.67 -0.25
N PRO A 29 2.82 13.91 -0.31
CA PRO A 29 2.05 15.08 -0.73
C PRO A 29 1.55 15.03 -2.19
N ARG A 30 2.10 14.14 -3.02
CA ARG A 30 1.70 13.93 -4.42
C ARG A 30 1.17 12.51 -4.68
N ILE A 31 0.79 11.76 -3.63
CA ILE A 31 0.21 10.42 -3.75
C ILE A 31 -1.30 10.54 -3.56
N THR A 32 -2.06 10.04 -4.53
CA THR A 32 -3.50 9.83 -4.40
C THR A 32 -3.78 8.35 -4.16
N HIS A 33 -4.97 8.04 -3.64
CA HIS A 33 -5.38 6.64 -3.46
C HIS A 33 -5.40 5.90 -4.81
N GLU A 34 -6.00 6.50 -5.85
CA GLU A 34 -6.09 5.91 -7.18
C GLU A 34 -4.72 5.61 -7.79
N LEU A 35 -3.77 6.55 -7.72
CA LEU A 35 -2.42 6.32 -8.22
C LEU A 35 -1.75 5.15 -7.50
N ALA A 36 -1.91 5.03 -6.18
CA ALA A 36 -1.35 3.90 -5.45
C ALA A 36 -1.94 2.56 -5.91
N LYS A 37 -3.26 2.51 -6.14
CA LYS A 37 -3.95 1.31 -6.67
C LYS A 37 -3.43 0.93 -8.06
N GLU A 38 -3.25 1.91 -8.96
CA GLU A 38 -2.68 1.68 -10.30
C GLU A 38 -1.26 1.10 -10.24
N LEU A 39 -0.46 1.50 -9.25
CA LEU A 39 0.89 1.01 -9.04
C LEU A 39 0.95 -0.36 -8.34
N GLY A 40 -0.18 -0.96 -7.98
CA GLY A 40 -0.25 -2.27 -7.31
C GLY A 40 -0.20 -2.21 -5.78
N TYR A 41 -0.36 -1.04 -5.17
CA TYR A 41 -0.51 -0.89 -3.71
C TYR A 41 -1.95 -1.17 -3.27
N ASP A 42 -2.12 -1.43 -1.98
CA ASP A 42 -3.42 -1.65 -1.37
C ASP A 42 -4.14 -0.32 -1.07
N ALA A 43 -3.38 0.71 -0.68
CA ALA A 43 -3.86 2.09 -0.51
C ALA A 43 -2.75 3.14 -0.64
N GLY A 44 -3.17 4.35 -1.07
CA GLY A 44 -2.37 5.57 -1.06
C GLY A 44 -2.89 6.60 -0.06
N PHE A 45 -2.00 7.26 0.67
CA PHE A 45 -2.33 8.30 1.67
C PHE A 45 -1.67 9.64 1.31
N GLY A 46 -2.50 10.58 0.88
CA GLY A 46 -2.08 11.93 0.50
C GLY A 46 -2.00 12.92 1.66
N ALA A 47 -1.88 14.21 1.34
CA ALA A 47 -1.92 15.27 2.35
C ALA A 47 -3.26 15.27 3.12
N GLY A 48 -3.21 15.56 4.42
CA GLY A 48 -4.38 15.54 5.30
C GLY A 48 -4.80 14.15 5.79
N LYS A 49 -3.99 13.12 5.54
CA LYS A 49 -4.13 11.80 6.14
C LYS A 49 -3.23 11.62 7.35
N TYR A 50 -3.75 10.90 8.33
CA TYR A 50 -3.14 10.74 9.65
C TYR A 50 -2.88 9.26 9.97
N ALA A 51 -2.21 9.00 11.10
CA ALA A 51 -1.83 7.65 11.48
C ALA A 51 -3.04 6.72 11.69
N ASP A 52 -4.16 7.26 12.19
CA ASP A 52 -5.43 6.55 12.38
C ASP A 52 -6.10 6.17 11.06
N ASP A 53 -6.05 7.01 10.02
CA ASP A 53 -6.49 6.63 8.67
C ASP A 53 -5.72 5.38 8.16
N VAL A 54 -4.40 5.40 8.33
CA VAL A 54 -3.51 4.31 7.87
C VAL A 54 -3.75 3.04 8.69
N ALA A 55 -3.80 3.15 10.01
CA ALA A 55 -4.03 2.02 10.91
C ALA A 55 -5.41 1.38 10.67
N SER A 56 -6.45 2.21 10.48
CA SER A 56 -7.81 1.72 10.21
C SER A 56 -7.86 0.92 8.91
N PHE A 57 -7.22 1.42 7.85
CA PHE A 57 -7.12 0.68 6.58
C PHE A 57 -6.35 -0.63 6.76
N ALA A 58 -5.15 -0.58 7.35
CA ALA A 58 -4.27 -1.74 7.49
C ALA A 58 -4.94 -2.88 8.26
N VAL A 59 -5.52 -2.60 9.43
CA VAL A 59 -6.19 -3.61 10.24
C VAL A 59 -7.44 -4.17 9.54
N THR A 60 -8.23 -3.30 8.89
CA THR A 60 -9.40 -3.73 8.13
C THR A 60 -9.00 -4.68 7.00
N GLU A 61 -7.92 -4.36 6.28
CA GLU A 61 -7.44 -5.14 5.16
C GLU A 61 -6.81 -6.48 5.61
N MET A 62 -6.05 -6.47 6.71
CA MET A 62 -5.53 -7.70 7.33
C MET A 62 -6.66 -8.65 7.75
N VAL A 63 -7.73 -8.14 8.34
CA VAL A 63 -8.90 -8.95 8.72
C VAL A 63 -9.60 -9.53 7.49
N LYS A 64 -9.81 -8.73 6.43
CA LYS A 64 -10.38 -9.20 5.16
C LYS A 64 -9.54 -10.32 4.53
N ARG A 65 -8.22 -10.24 4.63
CA ARG A 65 -7.27 -11.24 4.12
C ARG A 65 -7.05 -12.43 5.06
N GLY A 66 -7.64 -12.41 6.25
CA GLY A 66 -7.48 -13.48 7.24
C GLY A 66 -6.09 -13.56 7.88
N MET A 67 -5.31 -12.47 7.87
CA MET A 67 -3.91 -12.43 8.34
C MET A 67 -3.75 -12.40 9.88
N GLY A 68 -4.85 -12.50 10.64
CA GLY A 68 -4.87 -12.46 12.10
C GLY A 68 -5.34 -13.75 12.76
N LYS A 69 -5.35 -14.88 12.02
CA LYS A 69 -5.71 -16.21 12.52
C LYS A 69 -4.52 -17.15 12.48
#